data_AF-A0A4S9X5T7-F1
#
_entry.id   AF-A0A4S9X5T7-F1
#
_cell.length_a   1.000
_cell.length_b   1.000
_cell.length_c   1.000
_cell.angle_alpha   90.00
_cell.angle_beta   90.00
_cell.angle_gamma   90.00
#
_symmetry.space_group_name_H-M   'P 1'
#
loop_
_entity.id
_entity.type
_entity.pdbx_description
1 polymer ?
#
loop_
_entity_poly.entity_id
_entity_poly.type
_entity_poly.pdbx_seq_one_letter_code
_entity_poly.pdbx_strand_id
1 'polypeptide(L)'
;MTLPTEDPPAPQHGAREHEHNHKNSAHQHVTHHQTSIHENSEKVMAAFHDQMMALAEENTPQSATEAHEIAHLLLERAELPLAIRARAHIVLSSGKTNYLHHAQEAVRIAQKGRDIFGPGSTPEAKAAVDGLLWEAEGMLRRAERDMEELADLRARRKAGTLKLKKGEKLLYGNINGASNPPPRVLNLSLSLL
;
A
#
# COMPACT_ATOMS: atom_id res chain seq x y z
N MET A 1 46.35 55.19 -55.45
CA MET A 1 47.44 54.24 -55.19
C MET A 1 46.93 52.84 -55.50
N THR A 2 47.68 52.12 -56.33
CA THR A 2 47.44 50.78 -56.88
C THR A 2 47.81 49.67 -55.87
N LEU A 3 47.14 48.51 -55.99
CA LEU A 3 47.37 47.27 -55.22
C LEU A 3 48.76 46.65 -55.49
N PRO A 4 49.25 45.78 -54.59
CA PRO A 4 49.27 44.35 -54.97
C PRO A 4 48.90 43.35 -53.85
N THR A 5 48.36 42.22 -54.33
CA THR A 5 48.07 40.93 -53.68
C THR A 5 49.34 40.21 -53.20
N GLU A 6 49.27 39.49 -52.08
CA GLU A 6 50.13 38.31 -51.79
C GLU A 6 49.27 37.22 -51.10
N ASP A 7 49.47 35.98 -51.56
CA ASP A 7 48.78 34.72 -51.25
C ASP A 7 49.26 34.06 -49.92
N PRO A 8 48.59 32.99 -49.42
CA PRO A 8 48.76 32.46 -48.06
C PRO A 8 49.81 31.34 -47.94
N PRO A 9 50.33 31.07 -46.74
CA PRO A 9 50.87 29.75 -46.40
C PRO A 9 49.89 28.95 -45.53
N ALA A 10 49.54 27.75 -46.00
CA ALA A 10 49.08 26.63 -45.17
C ALA A 10 50.29 25.71 -44.86
N PRO A 11 50.17 24.66 -44.02
CA PRO A 11 49.50 24.54 -42.73
C PRO A 11 50.53 24.17 -41.63
N GLN A 12 50.26 24.47 -40.36
CA GLN A 12 50.96 23.80 -39.25
C GLN A 12 49.94 23.15 -38.33
N HIS A 13 49.96 21.82 -38.37
CA HIS A 13 49.32 20.93 -37.40
C HIS A 13 49.77 21.28 -35.99
N GLY A 14 48.85 21.84 -35.20
CA GLY A 14 48.91 21.86 -33.74
C GLY A 14 47.64 21.23 -33.23
N ALA A 15 47.73 19.98 -32.77
CA ALA A 15 46.65 19.26 -32.13
C ALA A 15 46.13 20.08 -30.95
N ARG A 16 44.91 20.63 -31.08
CA ARG A 16 44.18 21.18 -29.95
C ARG A 16 43.17 20.13 -29.53
N GLU A 17 43.51 19.46 -28.44
CA GLU A 17 42.74 18.43 -27.77
C GLU A 17 41.32 18.93 -27.48
N HIS A 18 40.35 18.31 -28.13
CA HIS A 18 38.97 18.28 -27.65
C HIS A 18 38.90 17.25 -26.53
N GLU A 19 39.28 17.64 -25.30
CA GLU A 19 38.89 16.87 -24.12
C GLU A 19 37.43 17.18 -23.78
N HIS A 20 36.53 16.46 -24.44
CA HIS A 20 35.19 16.24 -23.92
C HIS A 20 35.30 15.40 -22.64
N ASN A 21 35.41 16.05 -21.49
CA ASN A 21 35.22 15.41 -20.21
C ASN A 21 33.72 15.09 -20.00
N HIS A 22 33.23 14.08 -20.73
CA HIS A 22 31.90 13.50 -20.59
C HIS A 22 31.97 12.18 -19.84
N LYS A 23 32.53 12.19 -18.62
CA LYS A 23 32.43 11.03 -17.72
C LYS A 23 32.26 11.55 -16.30
N ASN A 24 31.02 11.95 -15.95
CA ASN A 24 30.47 11.96 -14.58
C ASN A 24 29.04 12.51 -14.51
N SER A 25 28.58 13.25 -15.53
CA SER A 25 27.24 13.88 -15.49
C SER A 25 26.09 12.88 -15.69
N ALA A 26 26.29 11.81 -16.48
CA ALA A 26 25.22 10.84 -16.75
C ALA A 26 24.90 9.95 -15.53
N HIS A 27 25.91 9.53 -14.76
CA HIS A 27 25.66 8.77 -13.53
C HIS A 27 25.03 9.63 -12.44
N GLN A 28 25.50 10.86 -12.24
CA GLN A 28 24.91 11.77 -11.26
C GLN A 28 23.45 12.14 -11.60
N HIS A 29 23.14 12.39 -12.88
CA HIS A 29 21.78 12.72 -13.31
C HIS A 29 20.82 11.52 -13.18
N VAL A 30 21.27 10.31 -13.53
CA VAL A 30 20.46 9.09 -13.37
C VAL A 30 20.22 8.77 -11.90
N THR A 31 21.24 8.87 -11.05
CA THR A 31 21.07 8.65 -9.61
C THR A 31 20.15 9.70 -8.99
N HIS A 32 20.30 10.98 -9.34
CA HIS A 32 19.48 12.05 -8.78
C HIS A 32 18.02 11.99 -9.26
N HIS A 33 17.80 11.55 -10.50
CA HIS A 33 16.46 11.34 -11.05
C HIS A 33 15.77 10.13 -10.41
N GLN A 34 16.51 9.02 -10.23
CA GLN A 34 15.97 7.81 -9.62
C GLN A 34 15.62 8.02 -8.13
N THR A 35 16.47 8.72 -7.38
CA THR A 35 16.17 9.13 -6.00
C THR A 35 14.94 10.04 -5.94
N SER A 36 14.83 11.02 -6.84
CA SER A 36 13.68 11.94 -6.88
C SER A 36 12.35 11.26 -7.21
N ILE A 37 12.35 10.26 -8.10
CA ILE A 37 11.15 9.47 -8.42
C ILE A 37 10.73 8.63 -7.20
N HIS A 38 11.70 7.99 -6.53
CA HIS A 38 11.44 7.16 -5.36
C HIS A 38 10.85 7.97 -4.19
N GLU A 39 11.44 9.12 -3.86
CA GLU A 39 10.93 10.02 -2.82
C GLU A 39 9.52 10.54 -3.12
N ASN A 40 9.19 10.79 -4.40
CA ASN A 40 7.85 11.20 -4.79
C ASN A 40 6.84 10.06 -4.54
N SER A 41 7.20 8.83 -4.94
CA SER A 41 6.39 7.64 -4.69
C SER A 41 6.13 7.41 -3.19
N GLU A 42 7.16 7.54 -2.35
CA GLU A 42 7.03 7.41 -0.89
C GLU A 42 6.10 8.46 -0.27
N LYS A 43 6.24 9.73 -0.66
CA LYS A 43 5.37 10.82 -0.19
C LYS A 43 3.92 10.60 -0.60
N VAL A 44 3.68 10.12 -1.81
CA VAL A 44 2.33 9.78 -2.28
C VAL A 44 1.75 8.61 -1.48
N MET A 45 2.54 7.58 -1.18
CA MET A 45 2.08 6.46 -0.33
C MET A 45 1.75 6.91 1.09
N ALA A 46 2.56 7.79 1.68
CA ALA A 46 2.29 8.35 3.00
C ALA A 46 0.99 9.18 3.02
N ALA A 47 0.75 9.99 1.98
CA ALA A 47 -0.49 10.77 1.89
C ALA A 47 -1.75 9.87 1.81
N PHE A 48 -1.70 8.81 0.99
CA PHE A 48 -2.81 7.84 0.93
C PHE A 48 -2.99 7.10 2.26
N HIS A 49 -1.89 6.73 2.93
CA HIS A 49 -1.96 6.14 4.25
C HIS A 49 -2.65 7.07 5.26
N ASP A 50 -2.25 8.33 5.32
CA ASP A 50 -2.80 9.28 6.29
C ASP A 50 -4.28 9.56 6.01
N GLN A 51 -4.65 9.67 4.73
CA GLN A 51 -6.05 9.80 4.32
C GLN A 51 -6.87 8.56 4.70
N MET A 52 -6.34 7.35 4.47
CA MET A 52 -6.99 6.10 4.87
C MET A 52 -7.24 6.05 6.37
N MET A 53 -6.25 6.41 7.18
CA MET A 53 -6.38 6.41 8.64
C MET A 53 -7.40 7.44 9.13
N ALA A 54 -7.38 8.66 8.59
CA ALA A 54 -8.37 9.69 8.94
C ALA A 54 -9.81 9.24 8.63
N LEU A 55 -10.05 8.67 7.44
CA LEU A 55 -11.37 8.15 7.06
C LEU A 55 -11.82 6.96 7.93
N ALA A 56 -10.88 6.09 8.33
CA ALA A 56 -11.16 4.99 9.23
C ALA A 56 -11.57 5.49 10.63
N GLU A 57 -10.97 6.58 11.11
CA GLU A 57 -11.29 7.21 12.39
C GLU A 57 -12.64 7.93 12.40
N GLU A 58 -13.07 8.51 11.26
CA GLU A 58 -14.39 9.14 11.13
C GLU A 58 -15.56 8.18 11.40
N ASN A 59 -15.35 6.88 11.17
CA ASN A 59 -16.28 5.80 11.52
C ASN A 59 -17.72 6.00 10.99
N THR A 60 -17.85 6.54 9.77
CA THR A 60 -19.13 6.60 9.05
C THR A 60 -19.19 5.51 7.97
N PRO A 61 -20.38 5.10 7.50
CA PRO A 61 -20.47 4.12 6.41
C PRO A 61 -19.78 4.57 5.11
N GLN A 62 -19.80 5.86 4.81
CA GLN A 62 -19.15 6.43 3.64
C GLN A 62 -17.63 6.45 3.83
N SER A 63 -17.14 7.00 4.94
CA SER A 63 -15.70 7.06 5.22
C SER A 63 -15.07 5.67 5.30
N ALA A 64 -15.78 4.68 5.87
CA ALA A 64 -15.33 3.29 5.86
C ALA A 64 -15.21 2.72 4.44
N THR A 65 -16.13 3.08 3.53
CA THR A 65 -16.05 2.63 2.13
C THR A 65 -14.83 3.23 1.44
N GLU A 66 -14.62 4.54 1.58
CA GLU A 66 -13.47 5.24 1.00
C GLU A 66 -12.14 4.75 1.60
N ALA A 67 -12.09 4.51 2.92
CA ALA A 67 -10.92 3.93 3.57
C ALA A 67 -10.56 2.55 3.02
N HIS A 68 -11.57 1.69 2.75
CA HIS A 68 -11.34 0.39 2.13
C HIS A 68 -10.81 0.49 0.70
N GLU A 69 -11.31 1.44 -0.11
CA GLU A 69 -10.82 1.68 -1.46
C GLU A 69 -9.35 2.08 -1.47
N ILE A 70 -8.96 3.00 -0.57
CA ILE A 70 -7.56 3.42 -0.43
C ILE A 70 -6.70 2.26 0.09
N ALA A 71 -7.18 1.47 1.05
CA ALA A 71 -6.47 0.30 1.55
C ALA A 71 -6.17 -0.70 0.42
N HIS A 72 -7.13 -0.95 -0.47
CA HIS A 72 -6.89 -1.80 -1.65
C HIS A 72 -5.85 -1.19 -2.60
N LEU A 73 -5.95 0.10 -2.92
CA LEU A 73 -4.99 0.80 -3.77
C LEU A 73 -3.55 0.71 -3.21
N LEU A 74 -3.39 0.86 -1.89
CA LEU A 74 -2.10 0.72 -1.23
C LEU A 74 -1.55 -0.70 -1.39
N LEU A 75 -2.38 -1.72 -1.16
CA LEU A 75 -1.96 -3.13 -1.21
C LEU A 75 -1.56 -3.62 -2.60
N GLU A 76 -1.95 -2.92 -3.67
CA GLU A 76 -1.48 -3.18 -5.03
C GLU A 76 0.00 -2.82 -5.24
N ARG A 77 0.59 -2.01 -4.34
CA ARG A 77 1.99 -1.57 -4.48
C ARG A 77 2.97 -2.56 -3.86
N ALA A 78 3.85 -3.11 -4.70
CA ALA A 78 4.87 -4.06 -4.28
C ALA A 78 5.83 -3.49 -3.22
N GLU A 79 6.23 -2.23 -3.37
CA GLU A 79 7.21 -1.54 -2.52
C GLU A 79 6.63 -0.93 -1.24
N LEU A 80 5.36 -1.21 -0.91
CA LEU A 80 4.68 -0.60 0.22
C LEU A 80 5.38 -0.96 1.56
N PRO A 81 5.73 0.04 2.41
CA PRO A 81 6.30 -0.20 3.73
C PRO A 81 5.44 -1.14 4.60
N LEU A 82 6.09 -2.03 5.36
CA LEU A 82 5.40 -3.07 6.14
C LEU A 82 4.37 -2.49 7.12
N ALA A 83 4.66 -1.37 7.77
CA ALA A 83 3.73 -0.71 8.69
C ALA A 83 2.45 -0.23 7.98
N ILE A 84 2.60 0.42 6.82
CA ILE A 84 1.46 0.88 6.01
C ILE A 84 0.66 -0.33 5.50
N ARG A 85 1.35 -1.39 5.05
CA ARG A 85 0.72 -2.64 4.61
C ARG A 85 -0.12 -3.27 5.73
N ALA A 86 0.42 -3.37 6.94
CA ALA A 86 -0.31 -3.89 8.09
C ALA A 86 -1.54 -3.04 8.42
N ARG A 87 -1.42 -1.71 8.41
CA ARG A 87 -2.54 -0.79 8.65
C ARG A 87 -3.64 -0.91 7.59
N ALA A 88 -3.28 -1.05 6.32
CA ALA A 88 -4.26 -1.30 5.26
C ALA A 88 -5.05 -2.61 5.50
N HIS A 89 -4.36 -3.67 5.94
CA HIS A 89 -5.02 -4.91 6.34
C HIS A 89 -5.90 -4.75 7.60
N ILE A 90 -5.48 -3.96 8.59
CA ILE A 90 -6.30 -3.62 9.77
C ILE A 90 -7.60 -2.95 9.34
N VAL A 91 -7.54 -1.94 8.47
CA VAL A 91 -8.73 -1.23 7.96
C VAL A 91 -9.68 -2.22 7.28
N LEU A 92 -9.17 -3.04 6.35
CA LEU A 92 -9.96 -4.06 5.63
C LEU A 92 -10.53 -5.16 6.54
N SER A 93 -9.97 -5.36 7.73
CA SER A 93 -10.47 -6.35 8.70
C SER A 93 -11.79 -5.94 9.38
N SER A 94 -12.28 -4.73 9.15
CA SER A 94 -13.64 -4.31 9.51
C SER A 94 -14.63 -4.40 8.33
N GLY A 95 -14.18 -4.88 7.17
CA GLY A 95 -14.96 -4.96 5.95
C GLY A 95 -15.99 -6.09 5.90
N LYS A 96 -16.83 -6.06 4.87
CA LYS A 96 -17.93 -7.05 4.68
C LYS A 96 -17.44 -8.42 4.20
N THR A 97 -16.25 -8.50 3.62
CA THR A 97 -15.73 -9.69 2.94
C THR A 97 -14.29 -9.95 3.32
N ASN A 98 -13.93 -11.22 3.53
CA ASN A 98 -12.56 -11.67 3.81
C ASN A 98 -11.91 -10.99 5.03
N TYR A 99 -12.71 -10.44 5.94
CA TYR A 99 -12.25 -9.67 7.09
C TYR A 99 -11.31 -10.48 7.99
N LEU A 100 -11.58 -11.78 8.20
CA LEU A 100 -10.70 -12.67 8.94
C LEU A 100 -9.32 -12.83 8.26
N HIS A 101 -9.29 -13.01 6.94
CA HIS A 101 -8.03 -13.11 6.19
C HIS A 101 -7.22 -11.81 6.34
N HIS A 102 -7.86 -10.64 6.22
CA HIS A 102 -7.16 -9.38 6.40
C HIS A 102 -6.63 -9.21 7.83
N ALA A 103 -7.39 -9.62 8.85
CA ALA A 103 -6.91 -9.59 10.24
C ALA A 103 -5.69 -10.50 10.46
N GLN A 104 -5.70 -11.71 9.89
CA GLN A 104 -4.58 -12.65 9.95
C GLN A 104 -3.32 -12.09 9.25
N GLU A 105 -3.49 -11.50 8.06
CA GLU A 105 -2.39 -10.89 7.33
C GLU A 105 -1.81 -9.67 8.06
N ALA A 106 -2.64 -8.86 8.71
CA ALA A 106 -2.16 -7.75 9.54
C ALA A 106 -1.21 -8.24 10.65
N VAL A 107 -1.60 -9.29 11.38
CA VAL A 107 -0.76 -9.90 12.42
C VAL A 107 0.54 -10.45 11.83
N ARG A 108 0.44 -11.21 10.73
CA ARG A 108 1.62 -11.80 10.07
C ARG A 108 2.63 -10.73 9.64
N ILE A 109 2.16 -9.61 9.10
CA ILE A 109 3.02 -8.50 8.64
C ILE A 109 3.61 -7.74 9.82
N ALA A 110 2.81 -7.42 10.84
CA ALA A 110 3.29 -6.74 12.05
C ALA A 110 4.35 -7.59 12.78
N GLN A 111 4.14 -8.90 12.85
CA GLN A 111 5.12 -9.86 13.39
C GLN A 111 6.43 -9.82 12.60
N LYS A 112 6.35 -9.88 11.26
CA LYS A 112 7.52 -9.74 10.39
C LYS A 112 8.25 -8.41 10.61
N GLY A 113 7.52 -7.31 10.82
CA GLY A 113 8.09 -6.02 11.18
C GLY A 113 8.88 -6.08 12.49
N ARG A 114 8.33 -6.73 13.52
CA ARG A 114 9.01 -6.95 14.82
C ARG A 114 10.28 -7.76 14.67
N ASP A 115 10.27 -8.78 13.83
CA ASP A 115 11.43 -9.64 13.65
C ASP A 115 12.57 -8.95 12.89
N ILE A 116 12.23 -8.09 11.92
CA ILE A 116 13.21 -7.33 11.11
C ILE A 116 13.77 -6.14 11.90
N PHE A 117 12.90 -5.36 12.54
CA PHE A 117 13.30 -4.08 13.15
C PHE A 117 13.51 -4.18 14.66
N GLY A 118 13.02 -5.22 15.34
CA GLY A 118 13.10 -5.35 16.80
C GLY A 118 14.53 -5.41 17.36
N PRO A 119 15.46 -6.17 16.76
CA PRO A 119 16.85 -6.21 17.24
C PRO A 119 17.60 -4.91 16.92
N GLY A 120 18.10 -4.22 17.95
CA GLY A 120 18.97 -3.05 17.79
C GLY A 120 18.27 -1.73 17.42
N SER A 121 16.93 -1.69 17.42
CA SER A 121 16.16 -0.47 17.22
C SER A 121 16.06 0.39 18.48
N THR A 122 15.70 1.66 18.30
CA THR A 122 15.42 2.56 19.41
C THR A 122 14.17 2.11 20.19
N PRO A 123 14.04 2.47 21.47
CA PRO A 123 12.85 2.16 22.25
C PRO A 123 11.54 2.61 21.59
N GLU A 124 11.55 3.76 20.91
CA GLU A 124 10.39 4.33 20.21
C GLU A 124 9.99 3.47 19.01
N ALA A 125 10.96 3.03 18.21
CA ALA A 125 10.71 2.16 17.07
C ALA A 125 10.17 0.79 17.51
N LYS A 126 10.71 0.24 18.60
CA LYS A 126 10.17 -0.98 19.21
C LYS A 126 8.73 -0.79 19.69
N ALA A 127 8.45 0.29 20.42
CA ALA A 127 7.10 0.59 20.91
C ALA A 127 6.09 0.79 19.77
N ALA A 128 6.50 1.42 18.67
CA ALA A 128 5.65 1.59 17.49
C ALA A 128 5.27 0.25 16.85
N VAL A 129 6.22 -0.68 16.72
CA VAL A 129 5.96 -2.01 16.17
C VAL A 129 5.11 -2.87 17.12
N ASP A 130 5.42 -2.85 18.42
CA ASP A 130 4.63 -3.58 19.43
C ASP A 130 3.19 -3.03 19.51
N GLY A 131 3.00 -1.71 19.39
CA GLY A 131 1.69 -1.09 19.32
C GLY A 131 0.89 -1.51 18.08
N LEU A 132 1.53 -1.56 16.91
CA LEU A 132 0.91 -2.04 15.68
C LEU A 132 0.51 -3.52 15.77
N LEU A 133 1.37 -4.36 16.36
CA LEU A 133 1.05 -5.78 16.55
C LEU A 133 -0.12 -5.96 17.52
N TRP A 134 -0.13 -5.23 18.63
CA TRP A 134 -1.24 -5.23 19.58
C TRP A 134 -2.58 -4.86 18.91
N GLU A 135 -2.57 -3.83 18.07
CA GLU A 135 -3.73 -3.40 17.29
C GLU A 135 -4.21 -4.51 16.34
N ALA A 136 -3.29 -5.11 15.59
CA ALA A 136 -3.57 -6.20 14.65
C ALA A 136 -4.15 -7.45 15.35
N GLU A 137 -3.55 -7.88 16.46
CA GLU A 137 -4.05 -9.00 17.26
C GLU A 137 -5.43 -8.69 17.86
N GLY A 138 -5.66 -7.45 18.26
CA GLY A 138 -6.97 -6.98 18.70
C GLY A 138 -8.04 -7.11 17.63
N MET A 139 -7.72 -6.75 16.38
CA MET A 139 -8.62 -6.97 15.24
C MET A 139 -8.83 -8.45 14.94
N LEU A 140 -7.79 -9.27 15.00
CA LEU A 140 -7.93 -10.72 14.77
C LEU A 140 -8.88 -11.36 15.76
N ARG A 141 -8.74 -11.05 17.06
CA ARG A 141 -9.66 -11.57 18.10
C ARG A 141 -11.11 -11.15 17.85
N ARG A 142 -11.36 -9.95 17.32
CA ARG A 142 -12.71 -9.49 16.94
C ARG A 142 -13.22 -10.29 15.74
N ALA A 143 -12.42 -10.41 14.69
CA ALA A 143 -12.78 -11.14 13.48
C ALA A 143 -13.06 -12.63 13.74
N GLU A 144 -12.27 -13.28 14.61
CA GLU A 144 -12.49 -14.67 15.02
C GLU A 144 -13.82 -14.84 15.76
N ARG A 145 -14.13 -13.94 16.69
CA ARG A 145 -15.41 -13.92 17.41
C ARG A 145 -16.59 -13.71 16.45
N ASP A 146 -16.48 -12.77 15.52
CA ASP A 146 -17.52 -12.50 14.53
C ASP A 146 -17.75 -13.72 13.63
N MET A 147 -16.70 -14.47 13.30
CA MET A 147 -16.79 -15.73 12.54
C MET A 147 -17.45 -16.85 13.35
N GLU A 148 -17.16 -16.97 14.64
CA GLU A 148 -17.81 -17.91 15.54
C GLU A 148 -19.30 -17.61 15.67
N GLU A 149 -19.66 -16.34 15.89
CA GLU A 149 -21.06 -15.91 15.95
C GLU A 149 -21.78 -16.16 14.62
N LEU A 150 -21.13 -15.86 13.49
CA LEU A 150 -21.67 -16.16 12.17
C LEU A 150 -21.87 -17.67 11.95
N ALA A 151 -20.99 -18.52 12.47
CA ALA A 151 -21.13 -19.97 12.40
C ALA A 151 -22.32 -20.48 13.23
N ASP A 152 -22.51 -19.97 14.45
CA ASP A 152 -23.69 -20.28 15.27
C ASP A 152 -24.99 -19.85 14.58
N LEU A 153 -25.02 -18.63 14.05
CA LEU A 153 -26.18 -18.11 13.30
C LEU A 153 -26.52 -18.99 12.09
N ARG A 154 -25.51 -19.44 11.34
CA ARG A 154 -25.69 -20.38 10.22
C ARG A 154 -26.22 -21.74 10.69
N ALA A 155 -25.71 -22.27 11.81
CA ALA A 155 -26.17 -23.54 12.38
C ALA A 155 -27.63 -23.46 12.84
N ARG A 156 -28.00 -22.42 13.59
CA ARG A 156 -29.38 -22.17 14.03
C ARG A 156 -30.33 -21.96 12.86
N ARG A 157 -29.87 -21.29 11.80
CA ARG A 157 -30.66 -21.14 10.57
C ARG A 157 -30.89 -22.48 9.89
N LYS A 158 -29.84 -23.29 9.73
CA LYS A 158 -29.93 -24.64 9.15
C LYS A 158 -30.86 -25.55 9.95
N ALA A 159 -30.87 -25.41 11.28
CA ALA A 159 -31.76 -26.13 12.17
C ALA A 159 -33.21 -25.58 12.20
N GLY A 160 -33.49 -24.46 11.51
CA GLY A 160 -34.81 -23.81 11.54
C GLY A 160 -35.15 -23.13 12.88
N THR A 161 -34.18 -22.98 13.79
CA THR A 161 -34.37 -22.41 15.14
C THR A 161 -34.03 -20.92 15.22
N LEU A 162 -33.46 -20.35 14.15
CA LEU A 162 -33.18 -18.92 14.07
C LEU A 162 -34.49 -18.12 13.89
N LYS A 163 -34.93 -17.48 14.97
CA LYS A 163 -36.06 -16.53 14.96
C LYS A 163 -35.52 -15.10 14.91
N LEU A 164 -35.64 -14.45 13.76
CA LEU A 164 -35.38 -13.02 13.61
C LEU A 164 -36.69 -12.26 13.83
N LYS A 165 -36.64 -11.14 14.56
CA LYS A 165 -37.79 -10.24 14.65
C LYS A 165 -38.04 -9.57 13.30
N LYS A 166 -39.29 -9.18 13.03
CA LYS A 166 -39.64 -8.45 11.80
C LYS A 166 -38.82 -7.16 11.72
N GLY A 167 -37.98 -7.05 10.69
CA GLY A 167 -37.09 -5.90 10.47
C GLY A 167 -35.69 -6.03 11.08
N GLU A 168 -35.41 -7.09 11.84
CA GLU A 168 -34.07 -7.37 12.37
C GLU A 168 -33.15 -7.82 11.24
N LYS A 169 -32.11 -7.03 10.97
CA LYS A 169 -31.05 -7.37 10.01
C LYS A 169 -29.85 -7.91 10.80
N LEU A 170 -29.37 -9.08 10.39
CA LEU A 170 -28.10 -9.58 10.90
C LEU A 170 -26.96 -8.72 10.34
N LEU A 171 -26.11 -8.23 11.23
CA LEU A 171 -24.97 -7.38 10.88
C LEU A 171 -23.78 -8.21 10.35
N TYR A 172 -23.74 -9.50 10.67
CA TYR A 172 -22.70 -10.42 10.25
C TYR A 172 -22.86 -10.80 8.77
N GLY A 173 -21.73 -11.09 8.11
CA GLY A 173 -21.64 -11.37 6.67
C GLY A 173 -22.56 -12.48 6.16
N ASN A 174 -22.46 -12.84 4.88
CA ASN A 174 -23.48 -13.67 4.21
C ASN A 174 -23.84 -14.98 4.96
N ILE A 175 -25.01 -14.97 5.62
CA ILE A 175 -25.59 -16.10 6.36
C ILE A 175 -26.03 -17.26 5.46
N ASN A 176 -26.00 -17.08 4.14
CA ASN A 176 -26.33 -18.12 3.17
C ASN A 176 -25.13 -19.03 2.83
N GLY A 177 -23.92 -18.71 3.31
CA GLY A 177 -22.75 -19.55 3.08
C GLY A 177 -22.24 -19.55 1.63
N ALA A 178 -22.73 -18.67 0.75
CA ALA A 178 -22.10 -18.50 -0.56
C ALA A 178 -20.68 -17.95 -0.30
N SER A 179 -19.67 -18.76 -0.64
CA SER A 179 -18.29 -18.32 -0.74
C SER A 179 -18.28 -17.04 -1.56
N ASN A 180 -17.73 -15.95 -1.00
CA ASN A 180 -17.50 -14.77 -1.81
C ASN A 180 -16.72 -15.23 -3.05
N PRO A 181 -17.11 -14.80 -4.26
CA PRO A 181 -16.24 -15.00 -5.41
C PRO A 181 -14.86 -14.42 -5.04
N PRO A 182 -13.76 -15.05 -5.50
CA PRO A 182 -12.43 -14.46 -5.33
C PRO A 182 -12.48 -13.00 -5.78
N PRO A 183 -11.65 -12.12 -5.18
CA PRO A 183 -11.63 -10.71 -5.55
C PRO A 183 -11.59 -10.63 -7.07
N ARG A 184 -12.62 -10.01 -7.66
CA ARG A 184 -12.66 -9.81 -9.10
C ARG A 184 -11.45 -8.95 -9.41
N VAL A 185 -10.48 -9.52 -10.11
CA VAL A 185 -9.41 -8.77 -10.76
C VAL A 185 -10.14 -7.73 -11.61
N LEU A 186 -10.01 -6.46 -11.23
CA LEU A 186 -10.49 -5.36 -12.06
C LEU A 186 -9.65 -5.42 -13.33
N ASN A 187 -10.20 -6.05 -14.37
CA ASN A 187 -9.67 -5.87 -15.72
C ASN A 187 -9.92 -4.41 -16.08
N LEU A 188 -8.93 -3.56 -15.82
CA LEU A 188 -8.78 -2.28 -16.49
C LEU A 188 -8.63 -2.59 -17.98
N SER A 189 -9.76 -2.66 -18.70
CA SER A 189 -9.72 -2.46 -20.14
C SER A 189 -9.27 -1.02 -20.36
N LEU A 190 -7.97 -0.85 -20.60
CA LEU A 190 -7.41 0.35 -21.18
C LEU A 190 -8.01 0.47 -22.58
N SER A 191 -9.18 1.10 -22.68
CA SER A 191 -9.66 1.63 -23.95
C SER A 191 -8.89 2.92 -24.20
N LEU A 192 -7.73 2.77 -24.85
CA LEU A 192 -7.08 3.85 -25.57
C LEU A 192 -8.03 4.33 -26.68
N LEU A 193 -8.53 5.56 -26.53
CA LEU A 193 -8.91 6.45 -27.61
C LEU A 193 -8.27 7.80 -27.33
#